data_AF-A0A7K4AJA1-F1
#
_entry.id   AF-A0A7K4AJA1-F1
#
_cell.length_a   1.000
_cell.length_b   1.000
_cell.length_c   1.000
_cell.angle_alpha   90.00
_cell.angle_beta   90.00
_cell.angle_gamma   90.00
#
_symmetry.space_group_name_H-M   'P 1'
#
loop_
_entity.id
_entity.type
_entity.pdbx_description
1 polymer ?
#
loop_
_entity_poly.entity_id
_entity_poly.type
_entity_poly.pdbx_seq_one_letter_code
_entity_poly.pdbx_strand_id
1 'polypeptide(L)'
;MFSEKDLVARSIEDMAQEVEELQALAREEREKSEALSQKEIELRRKSVETRSVNAELAESFWQEAENIRDECRELMRLFMEHKLRAAEVQHRIDIHDQIESLDDYDEVWRQAASARRG
;
A
#
# COMPACT_ATOMS: atom_id res chain seq x y z
N MET A 1 -8.10 3.99 -11.87
CA MET A 1 -8.93 5.18 -12.18
C MET A 1 -7.98 6.35 -12.05
N PHE A 2 -7.74 7.12 -13.11
CA PHE A 2 -6.77 8.22 -13.07
C PHE A 2 -7.27 9.32 -12.14
N SER A 3 -6.42 9.73 -11.20
CA SER A 3 -6.69 10.86 -10.29
C SER A 3 -6.49 12.18 -11.03
N GLU A 4 -7.13 13.26 -10.58
CA GLU A 4 -6.87 14.62 -11.07
C GLU A 4 -5.39 15.01 -10.91
N LYS A 5 -4.72 14.42 -9.90
CA LYS A 5 -3.26 14.53 -9.69
C LYS A 5 -2.43 13.82 -10.76
N ASP A 6 -2.99 12.86 -11.50
CA ASP A 6 -2.29 12.14 -12.58
C ASP A 6 -2.24 12.94 -13.87
N LEU A 7 -3.05 14.01 -13.99
CA LEU A 7 -3.19 14.86 -15.18
C LEU A 7 -2.36 16.15 -15.11
N VAL A 8 -1.81 16.48 -13.93
CA VAL A 8 -0.91 17.63 -13.73
C VAL A 8 0.54 17.15 -13.92
N ALA A 9 1.37 17.95 -14.60
CA ALA A 9 2.82 17.71 -14.65
C ALA A 9 3.39 17.81 -13.23
N ARG A 10 3.50 16.67 -12.55
CA ARG A 10 4.12 16.54 -11.24
C ARG A 10 5.61 16.25 -11.40
N SER A 11 6.42 16.76 -10.48
CA SER A 11 7.83 16.38 -10.43
C SER A 11 7.96 14.90 -10.06
N ILE A 12 9.08 14.27 -10.44
CA ILE A 12 9.43 12.93 -9.93
C ILE A 12 9.45 12.93 -8.40
N GLU A 13 9.98 13.99 -7.79
CA GLU A 13 10.08 14.14 -6.34
C GLU A 13 8.70 14.03 -5.68
N ASP A 14 7.67 14.68 -6.24
CA ASP A 14 6.29 14.60 -5.74
C ASP A 14 5.71 13.18 -5.88
N MET A 15 6.06 12.47 -6.96
CA MET A 15 5.60 11.10 -7.19
C MET A 15 6.32 10.11 -6.27
N ALA A 16 7.63 10.28 -6.04
CA ALA A 16 8.41 9.49 -5.10
C ALA A 16 7.89 9.67 -3.66
N GLN A 17 7.58 10.91 -3.27
CA GLN A 17 6.97 11.18 -1.97
C GLN A 17 5.59 10.48 -1.84
N GLU A 18 4.74 10.51 -2.88
CA GLU A 18 3.47 9.78 -2.86
C GLU A 18 3.68 8.27 -2.67
N VAL A 19 4.68 7.68 -3.33
CA VAL A 19 5.01 6.25 -3.15
C VAL A 19 5.39 5.96 -1.69
N GLU A 20 6.23 6.80 -1.08
CA GLU A 20 6.62 6.65 0.33
C GLU A 20 5.41 6.76 1.28
N GLU A 21 4.55 7.76 1.06
CA GLU A 21 3.33 7.97 1.84
C GLU A 21 2.37 6.78 1.73
N LEU A 22 2.11 6.28 0.52
CA LEU A 22 1.26 5.12 0.29
C LEU A 22 1.84 3.84 0.92
N GLN A 23 3.16 3.67 0.89
CA GLN A 23 3.82 2.55 1.55
C GLN A 23 3.78 2.67 3.09
N ALA A 24 3.84 3.88 3.63
CA ALA A 24 3.67 4.12 5.06
C ALA A 24 2.23 3.80 5.51
N LEU A 25 1.22 4.30 4.79
CA LEU A 25 -0.18 4.00 5.05
C LEU A 25 -0.46 2.49 4.99
N ALA A 26 0.03 1.81 3.96
CA ALA A 26 -0.11 0.36 3.84
C ALA A 26 0.53 -0.39 5.03
N ARG A 27 1.69 0.04 5.51
CA ARG A 27 2.31 -0.56 6.71
C ARG A 27 1.43 -0.36 7.95
N GLU A 28 0.93 0.84 8.16
CA GLU A 28 0.06 1.16 9.30
C GLU A 28 -1.24 0.35 9.28
N GLU A 29 -1.89 0.23 8.11
CA GLU A 29 -3.11 -0.56 7.94
C GLU A 29 -2.90 -2.04 8.23
N ARG A 30 -1.76 -2.58 7.79
CA ARG A 30 -1.37 -3.96 8.07
C ARG A 30 -1.14 -4.18 9.56
N GLU A 31 -0.38 -3.32 10.21
CA GLU A 31 -0.10 -3.41 11.65
C GLU A 31 -1.40 -3.32 12.47
N LYS A 32 -2.30 -2.39 12.10
CA LYS A 32 -3.63 -2.28 12.71
C LYS A 32 -4.47 -3.55 12.50
N SER A 33 -4.46 -4.11 11.29
CA SER A 33 -5.18 -5.34 10.97
C SER A 33 -4.66 -6.53 11.78
N GLU A 34 -3.33 -6.67 11.91
CA GLU A 34 -2.71 -7.71 12.73
C GLU A 34 -3.08 -7.57 14.22
N ALA A 35 -3.07 -6.35 14.75
CA ALA A 35 -3.49 -6.08 16.14
C ALA A 35 -4.97 -6.37 16.38
N LEU A 36 -5.85 -5.97 15.46
CA LEU A 36 -7.28 -6.26 15.53
C LEU A 36 -7.57 -7.76 15.38
N SER A 37 -6.82 -8.47 14.52
CA SER A 37 -6.94 -9.92 14.37
C SER A 37 -6.59 -10.65 15.67
N GLN A 38 -5.58 -10.18 16.40
CA GLN A 38 -5.25 -10.76 17.71
C GLN A 38 -6.38 -10.51 18.72
N LYS A 39 -6.96 -9.30 18.73
CA LYS A 39 -8.10 -8.97 19.58
C LYS A 39 -9.34 -9.81 19.25
N GLU A 40 -9.61 -10.06 17.98
CA GLU A 40 -10.71 -10.91 17.49
C GLU A 40 -10.60 -12.34 18.03
N ILE A 41 -9.40 -12.93 17.97
CA ILE A 41 -9.12 -14.28 18.48
C ILE A 41 -9.38 -14.33 20.00
N GLU A 42 -8.93 -13.32 20.74
CA GLU A 42 -9.14 -13.24 22.19
C GLU A 42 -10.62 -13.13 22.56
N LEU A 43 -11.39 -12.32 21.81
CA LEU A 43 -12.83 -12.17 22.04
C LEU A 43 -13.60 -13.44 21.72
N ARG A 44 -13.26 -14.13 20.63
CA ARG A 44 -13.85 -15.44 20.31
C ARG A 44 -13.56 -16.47 21.41
N ARG A 45 -12.33 -16.49 21.93
CA ARG A 45 -11.98 -17.34 23.06
C ARG A 45 -12.82 -17.02 24.30
N LYS A 46 -12.91 -15.73 24.67
CA LYS A 46 -13.73 -15.26 25.81
C LYS A 46 -15.20 -15.61 25.64
N SER A 47 -15.75 -15.48 24.42
CA SER A 47 -17.12 -15.89 24.11
C SER A 47 -17.35 -17.37 24.43
N VAL A 48 -16.49 -18.26 23.93
CA VAL A 48 -16.61 -19.71 24.18
C VAL A 48 -16.51 -20.05 25.66
N GLU A 49 -15.53 -19.48 26.37
CA GLU A 49 -15.32 -19.72 27.81
C GLU A 49 -16.52 -19.23 28.64
N THR A 50 -17.08 -18.07 28.28
CA THR A 50 -18.17 -17.42 29.03
C THR A 50 -19.53 -18.07 28.76
N ARG A 51 -19.71 -18.77 27.64
CA ARG A 51 -21.02 -19.28 27.18
C ARG A 51 -21.73 -20.19 28.18
N SER A 52 -20.97 -20.93 28.98
CA SER A 52 -21.51 -21.83 30.01
C SER A 52 -22.01 -21.11 31.26
N VAL A 53 -21.53 -19.89 31.52
CA VAL A 53 -21.81 -19.10 32.73
C VAL A 53 -22.76 -17.94 32.44
N ASN A 54 -22.58 -17.28 31.30
CA ASN A 54 -23.40 -16.14 30.88
C ASN A 54 -23.50 -16.11 29.35
N ALA A 55 -24.63 -16.56 28.83
CA ALA A 55 -24.86 -16.64 27.38
C ALA A 55 -24.98 -15.26 26.72
N GLU A 56 -25.56 -14.26 27.38
CA GLU A 56 -25.72 -12.91 26.84
C GLU A 56 -24.37 -12.20 26.70
N LEU A 57 -23.51 -12.31 27.72
CA LEU A 57 -22.15 -11.77 27.67
C LEU A 57 -21.26 -12.51 26.66
N ALA A 58 -21.46 -13.82 26.49
CA ALA A 58 -20.77 -14.58 25.45
C ALA A 58 -21.16 -14.13 24.04
N GLU A 59 -22.45 -13.84 23.82
CA GLU A 59 -22.94 -13.33 22.54
C GLU A 59 -22.40 -11.93 22.25
N SER A 60 -22.31 -11.04 23.26
CA SER A 60 -21.75 -9.71 23.05
C SER A 60 -20.26 -9.77 22.64
N PHE A 61 -19.47 -10.66 23.24
CA PHE A 61 -18.09 -10.89 22.80
C PHE A 61 -18.01 -11.46 21.38
N TRP A 62 -18.95 -12.34 21.01
CA TRP A 62 -19.03 -12.88 19.65
C TRP A 62 -19.32 -11.78 18.63
N GLN A 63 -20.28 -10.92 18.94
CA GLN A 63 -20.69 -9.84 18.06
C GLN A 63 -19.62 -8.75 17.93
N GLU A 64 -18.91 -8.42 19.02
CA GLU A 64 -17.73 -7.55 18.96
C GLU A 64 -16.62 -8.17 18.10
N ALA A 65 -16.39 -9.47 18.19
CA ALA A 65 -15.42 -10.17 17.36
C ALA A 65 -15.79 -10.12 15.86
N GLU A 66 -17.07 -10.27 15.50
CA GLU A 66 -17.50 -10.14 14.10
C GLU A 66 -17.36 -8.70 13.59
N ASN A 67 -17.67 -7.68 14.40
CA ASN A 67 -17.45 -6.28 14.02
C ASN A 67 -15.96 -6.02 13.75
N ILE A 68 -15.07 -6.49 14.64
CA ILE A 68 -13.61 -6.38 14.45
C ILE A 68 -13.15 -7.11 13.20
N ARG A 69 -13.74 -8.27 12.90
CA ARG A 69 -13.41 -9.03 11.70
C ARG A 69 -13.73 -8.26 10.43
N ASP A 70 -14.85 -7.54 10.40
CA ASP A 70 -15.20 -6.69 9.26
C ASP A 70 -14.28 -5.47 9.14
N GLU A 71 -13.89 -4.86 10.27
CA GLU A 71 -12.84 -3.83 10.28
C GLU A 71 -11.50 -4.34 9.76
N CYS A 72 -11.06 -5.54 10.17
CA CYS A 72 -9.85 -6.18 9.66
C CYS A 72 -9.89 -6.37 8.14
N ARG A 73 -11.04 -6.77 7.60
CA ARG A 73 -11.22 -6.95 6.14
C ARG A 73 -11.09 -5.63 5.41
N GLU A 74 -11.68 -4.57 5.94
CA GLU A 74 -11.61 -3.24 5.32
C GLU A 74 -10.18 -2.69 5.35
N LEU A 75 -9.46 -2.84 6.47
CA LEU A 75 -8.04 -2.48 6.56
C LEU A 75 -7.19 -3.25 5.55
N MET A 76 -7.45 -4.55 5.35
CA MET A 76 -6.74 -5.33 4.34
C MET A 76 -7.11 -4.93 2.90
N ARG A 77 -8.35 -4.48 2.66
CA ARG A 77 -8.78 -3.93 1.37
C ARG A 77 -8.00 -2.65 1.06
N LEU A 78 -7.93 -1.72 2.02
CA LEU A 78 -7.19 -0.47 1.90
C LEU A 78 -5.69 -0.70 1.72
N PHE A 79 -5.11 -1.62 2.49
CA PHE A 79 -3.72 -2.04 2.34
C PHE A 79 -3.39 -2.44 0.90
N MET A 80 -4.25 -3.27 0.30
CA MET A 80 -4.06 -3.72 -1.07
C MET A 80 -4.24 -2.58 -2.07
N GLU A 81 -5.20 -1.68 -1.84
CA GLU A 81 -5.42 -0.50 -2.67
C GLU A 81 -4.20 0.43 -2.68
N HIS A 82 -3.68 0.77 -1.50
CA HIS A 82 -2.47 1.59 -1.36
C HIS A 82 -1.24 0.92 -1.96
N LYS A 83 -1.07 -0.39 -1.78
CA LYS A 83 0.00 -1.18 -2.42
C LYS A 83 -0.04 -1.12 -3.94
N LEU A 84 -1.23 -1.33 -4.52
CA LEU A 84 -1.41 -1.29 -5.97
C LEU A 84 -1.15 0.12 -6.52
N ARG A 85 -1.63 1.14 -5.82
CA ARG A 85 -1.40 2.54 -6.21
C ARG A 85 0.08 2.91 -6.14
N ALA A 86 0.78 2.52 -5.07
CA ALA A 86 2.22 2.76 -4.95
C ALA A 86 3.00 2.09 -6.09
N ALA A 87 2.63 0.87 -6.47
CA ALA A 87 3.26 0.17 -7.59
C ALA A 87 2.97 0.85 -8.94
N GLU A 88 1.76 1.36 -9.15
CA GLU A 88 1.39 2.13 -10.35
C GLU A 88 2.23 3.42 -10.46
N VAL A 89 2.36 4.17 -9.37
CA VAL A 89 3.15 5.42 -9.36
C VAL A 89 4.63 5.12 -9.54
N GLN A 90 5.17 4.10 -8.85
CA GLN A 90 6.55 3.67 -9.05
C GLN A 90 6.82 3.28 -10.51
N HIS A 91 5.91 2.55 -11.14
CA HIS A 91 6.07 2.17 -12.54
C HIS A 91 6.15 3.39 -13.48
N ARG A 92 5.42 4.47 -13.18
CA ARG A 92 5.51 5.73 -13.94
C ARG A 92 6.87 6.41 -13.77
N ILE A 93 7.43 6.39 -12.55
CA ILE A 93 8.78 6.89 -12.29
C ILE A 93 9.79 6.05 -13.08
N ASP A 94 9.69 4.72 -13.03
CA ASP A 94 10.60 3.83 -13.76
C ASP A 94 10.57 4.08 -15.27
N ILE A 95 9.39 4.35 -15.85
CA ILE A 95 9.26 4.72 -17.26
C ILE A 95 9.95 6.06 -17.55
N HIS A 96 9.78 7.05 -16.67
CA HIS A 96 10.44 8.34 -16.84
C HIS A 96 11.97 8.19 -16.82
N ASP A 97 12.51 7.48 -15.83
CA ASP A 97 13.95 7.23 -15.71
C ASP A 97 14.50 6.48 -16.94
N GLN A 98 13.72 5.52 -17.46
CA GLN A 98 14.06 4.83 -18.71
C GLN A 98 14.12 5.78 -19.90
N ILE A 99 13.16 6.70 -20.04
CA ILE A 99 13.15 7.70 -21.12
C ILE A 99 14.34 8.64 -20.99
N GLU A 100 14.61 9.19 -19.80
CA GLU A 100 15.77 10.07 -19.59
C GLU A 100 17.10 9.35 -19.89
N SER A 101 17.22 8.09 -19.50
CA SER A 101 18.41 7.28 -19.82
C SER A 101 18.61 7.04 -21.33
N LEU A 102 17.53 7.14 -22.12
CA LEU A 102 17.58 7.03 -23.59
C LEU A 102 17.94 8.37 -24.25
N ASP A 103 17.57 9.51 -23.67
CA ASP A 103 17.94 10.83 -24.21
C ASP A 103 19.46 11.09 -24.17
N ASP A 104 20.17 10.45 -23.23
CA ASP A 104 21.64 10.46 -23.17
C ASP A 104 22.33 9.69 -24.32
N TYR A 105 21.60 8.85 -25.08
CA TYR A 105 22.20 8.07 -26.17
C TYR A 105 22.73 8.96 -27.31
N ASP A 106 22.10 10.11 -27.57
CA ASP A 106 22.54 11.01 -28.64
C ASP A 106 23.91 11.64 -28.31
N GLU A 107 24.17 11.92 -27.05
CA GLU A 107 25.45 12.40 -26.53
C GLU A 107 26.51 11.29 -26.62
N VAL A 108 26.16 10.05 -26.23
CA VAL A 108 27.03 8.86 -26.30
C VAL A 108 27.41 8.54 -27.74
N TRP A 109 26.45 8.56 -28.68
CA TRP A 109 26.72 8.35 -30.11
C TRP A 109 27.57 9.48 -30.71
N ARG A 110 27.35 10.74 -30.29
CA ARG A 110 28.22 11.87 -30.68
C ARG A 110 29.65 11.68 -30.19
N GLN A 111 29.85 11.27 -28.93
CA GLN A 111 31.18 11.02 -28.37
C GLN A 111 31.88 9.84 -29.06
N ALA A 112 31.16 8.74 -29.31
CA ALA A 112 31.69 7.58 -30.03
C ALA A 112 32.08 7.92 -31.50
N ALA A 113 31.27 8.73 -32.19
CA ALA A 113 31.55 9.21 -33.54
C ALA A 113 32.74 10.20 -33.59
N SER A 114 32.95 10.95 -32.51
CA SER A 114 34.10 11.86 -32.34
C SER A 114 35.40 11.08 -32.07
N ALA A 115 35.35 10.06 -31.21
CA ALA A 115 36.50 9.22 -30.87
C ALA A 115 37.03 8.38 -32.03
N ARG A 116 36.20 8.12 -33.06
CA ARG A 116 36.59 7.37 -34.27
C ARG A 116 37.24 8.26 -35.36
N ARG A 117 37.29 9.58 -35.16
CA ARG A 117 37.91 10.55 -36.08
C ARG A 117 39.28 11.09 -35.58
N GLY A 118 39.85 10.46 -34.55
CA GLY A 118 41.23 10.69 -34.08
C GLY A 118 42.15 9.56 -34.49
#